data_AF-A0A6C0K173-F1
#
_entry.id   AF-A0A6C0K173-F1
#
_cell.length_a   1.000
_cell.length_b   1.000
_cell.length_c   1.000
_cell.angle_alpha   90.00
_cell.angle_beta   90.00
_cell.angle_gamma   90.00
#
_symmetry.space_group_name_H-M   'P 1'
#
loop_
_entity.id
_entity.type
_entity.pdbx_description
1 polymer ?
#
loop_
_entity_poly.entity_id
_entity_poly.type
_entity_poly.pdbx_seq_one_letter_code
_entity_poly.pdbx_strand_id
1 'polypeptide(L)'
;MHSNAIDSLVLLRHTLLSSKNFLLDSNYKEILGQIEDLIKNIDVKVKGECRHEYVEDYIDVDVERSQRVCYCSKCWSTFPSN
;
A
#
# COMPACT_ATOMS: atom_id res chain seq x y z
N MET A 1 -3.56 -5.95 19.29
CA MET A 1 -2.13 -6.10 18.98
C MET A 1 -2.03 -6.44 17.51
N HIS A 2 -1.81 -5.45 16.64
CA HIS A 2 -1.43 -5.74 15.25
C HIS A 2 -0.09 -6.49 15.29
N SER A 3 -0.01 -7.60 14.56
CA SER A 3 1.14 -8.51 14.60
C SER A 3 2.39 -7.77 14.15
N ASN A 4 3.44 -7.77 14.97
CA ASN A 4 4.76 -7.15 14.74
C ASN A 4 5.35 -7.52 13.35
N ALA A 5 4.93 -8.66 12.79
CA ALA A 5 5.28 -9.10 11.46
C ALA A 5 4.64 -8.28 10.32
N ILE A 6 3.40 -7.82 10.46
CA ILE A 6 2.72 -7.02 9.43
C ILE A 6 3.33 -5.64 9.31
N ASP A 7 3.62 -4.99 10.44
CA ASP A 7 4.29 -3.69 10.45
C ASP A 7 5.68 -3.80 9.81
N SER A 8 6.40 -4.89 10.09
CA SER A 8 7.68 -5.20 9.45
C SER A 8 7.54 -5.39 7.93
N LEU A 9 6.47 -6.04 7.46
CA LEU A 9 6.19 -6.21 6.03
C LEU A 9 5.86 -4.88 5.34
N VAL A 10 5.12 -3.99 6.01
CA VAL A 10 4.82 -2.64 5.49
C VAL A 10 6.11 -1.82 5.38
N LEU A 11 6.97 -1.85 6.40
CA LEU A 11 8.30 -1.22 6.36
C LEU A 11 9.15 -1.77 5.20
N LEU A 12 9.21 -3.09 5.06
CA LEU A 12 9.94 -3.74 3.97
C LEU A 12 9.44 -3.31 2.59
N ARG A 13 8.11 -3.21 2.41
CA ARG A 13 7.49 -2.72 1.18
C ARG A 13 7.97 -1.31 0.84
N HIS A 14 8.00 -0.40 1.82
CA HIS A 14 8.46 0.97 1.61
C HIS A 14 9.94 1.02 1.21
N THR A 15 10.78 0.22 1.87
CA THR A 15 12.20 0.12 1.51
C THR A 15 12.37 -0.39 0.08
N LEU A 16 11.65 -1.45 -0.32
CA LEU A 16 11.73 -2.01 -1.67
C LEU A 16 11.26 -1.03 -2.76
N LEU A 17 10.20 -0.26 -2.51
CA LEU A 17 9.75 0.80 -3.41
C LEU A 17 10.80 1.90 -3.59
N SER A 18 11.48 2.29 -2.51
CA SER A 18 12.57 3.25 -2.56
C SER A 18 13.76 2.71 -3.36
N SER A 19 14.15 1.46 -3.11
CA SER A 19 15.22 0.78 -3.86
C SER A 19 14.88 0.64 -5.35
N LYS A 20 13.63 0.32 -5.70
CA LYS A 20 13.17 0.26 -7.09
C LYS A 20 13.40 1.60 -7.81
N ASN A 21 13.04 2.73 -7.17
CA ASN A 21 13.22 4.06 -7.76
C ASN A 21 14.69 4.41 -8.01
N PHE A 22 15.61 3.90 -7.19
CA PHE A 22 17.05 4.07 -7.38
C PHE A 22 17.59 3.22 -8.55
N LEU A 23 16.98 2.07 -8.81
CA LEU A 23 17.46 1.08 -9.78
C LEU A 23 16.80 1.17 -11.16
N LEU A 24 16.10 2.28 -11.49
CA LEU A 24 15.35 2.47 -12.75
C LEU A 24 16.20 2.43 -14.05
N ASP A 25 17.48 2.09 -13.99
CA ASP A 25 18.33 1.83 -15.15
C ASP A 25 18.01 0.47 -15.78
N SER A 26 17.94 0.46 -17.11
CA SER A 26 17.83 -0.72 -17.99
C SER A 26 18.77 -1.88 -17.66
N ASN A 27 19.93 -1.60 -17.06
CA ASN A 27 20.92 -2.61 -16.66
C ASN A 27 20.44 -3.54 -15.54
N TYR A 28 19.40 -3.17 -14.80
CA TYR A 28 18.90 -3.93 -13.64
C TYR A 28 17.53 -4.55 -13.87
N LYS A 29 17.11 -4.73 -15.13
CA LYS A 29 15.75 -5.20 -15.48
C LYS A 29 15.33 -6.48 -14.76
N GLU A 30 16.24 -7.44 -14.60
CA GLU A 30 15.95 -8.70 -13.89
C GLU A 30 15.73 -8.48 -12.39
N ILE A 31 16.60 -7.68 -11.76
CA ILE A 31 16.49 -7.30 -10.34
C ILE A 31 15.22 -6.48 -10.09
N LEU A 32 14.88 -5.56 -11.01
CA LEU A 32 13.63 -4.79 -10.96
C LEU A 32 12.40 -5.70 -10.98
N GLY A 33 12.40 -6.73 -11.85
CA GLY A 33 11.34 -7.73 -11.88
C GLY A 33 11.19 -8.49 -10.56
N GLN A 34 12.31 -8.92 -9.97
CA GLN A 34 12.31 -9.59 -8.66
C GLN A 34 11.78 -8.68 -7.54
N ILE A 35 12.17 -7.40 -7.53
CA ILE A 35 11.67 -6.41 -6.57
C ILE A 35 10.16 -6.20 -6.74
N GLU A 36 9.66 -6.12 -7.97
CA GLU A 36 8.22 -6.00 -8.25
C GLU A 36 7.43 -7.21 -7.76
N ASP A 37 7.94 -8.42 -7.98
CA ASP A 37 7.29 -9.65 -7.52
C ASP A 37 7.27 -9.73 -5.98
N LEU A 38 8.36 -9.33 -5.32
CA LEU A 38 8.40 -9.24 -3.85
C LEU A 38 7.39 -8.23 -3.31
N ILE A 39 7.29 -7.05 -3.92
CA ILE A 39 6.30 -6.03 -3.55
C ILE A 39 4.88 -6.58 -3.69
N LYS A 40 4.57 -7.27 -4.79
CA LYS A 40 3.25 -7.90 -5.00
C LYS A 40 2.93 -8.95 -3.93
N ASN A 41 3.90 -9.81 -3.61
CA ASN A 41 3.71 -10.84 -2.59
C ASN A 41 3.47 -10.24 -1.20
N ILE A 42 4.22 -9.18 -0.85
CA ILE A 42 4.02 -8.43 0.39
C ILE A 42 2.63 -7.79 0.39
N ASP A 43 2.22 -7.16 -0.70
CA ASP A 43 0.89 -6.55 -0.83
C ASP A 43 -0.23 -7.58 -0.64
N VAL A 44 -0.11 -8.77 -1.21
CA VAL A 44 -1.09 -9.86 -1.00
C VAL A 44 -1.13 -10.29 0.46
N LYS A 45 0.03 -10.45 1.11
CA LYS A 45 0.09 -10.89 2.51
C LYS A 45 -0.44 -9.83 3.47
N VAL A 46 -0.05 -8.57 3.28
CA VAL A 46 -0.57 -7.44 4.05
C VAL A 46 -2.08 -7.34 3.86
N LYS A 47 -2.58 -7.43 2.62
CA LYS A 47 -4.03 -7.43 2.31
C LYS A 47 -4.79 -8.60 2.94
N GLY A 48 -4.21 -9.80 2.97
CA GLY A 48 -4.86 -11.00 3.52
C GLY A 48 -4.90 -11.02 5.05
N GLU A 49 -3.90 -10.43 5.69
CA GLU A 49 -3.80 -10.36 7.16
C GLU A 49 -4.51 -9.15 7.74
N CYS A 50 -4.63 -8.11 6.94
CA CYS A 50 -5.38 -6.97 7.35
C CYS A 50 -6.87 -7.30 7.28
N ARG A 51 -7.50 -7.37 8.45
CA ARG A 51 -8.95 -7.33 8.60
C ARG A 51 -9.41 -5.89 8.41
N HIS A 52 -9.08 -5.31 7.24
CA HIS A 52 -9.44 -3.96 6.86
C HIS A 52 -10.95 -3.85 6.91
N GLU A 53 -11.44 -3.21 7.95
CA GLU A 53 -12.76 -2.65 7.96
C GLU A 53 -12.67 -1.46 6.99
N TYR A 54 -13.04 -1.74 5.74
CA TYR A 54 -13.11 -0.74 4.71
C TYR A 54 -14.28 0.16 5.05
N VAL A 55 -13.95 1.43 5.27
CA VAL A 55 -14.91 2.48 5.51
C VAL A 55 -15.05 3.24 4.20
N GLU A 56 -16.28 3.29 3.69
CA GLU A 56 -16.67 4.27 2.70
C GLU A 56 -17.13 5.52 3.44
N ASP A 57 -16.53 6.65 3.08
CA ASP A 57 -16.80 7.93 3.73
C ASP A 57 -16.79 9.04 2.67
N TYR A 58 -17.26 10.23 3.07
CA TYR A 58 -17.22 11.43 2.25
C TYR A 58 -16.42 12.50 2.98
N ILE A 59 -15.35 12.97 2.34
CA ILE A 59 -14.62 14.13 2.83
C ILE A 59 -15.06 15.36 2.06
N ASP A 60 -15.30 16.46 2.78
CA ASP A 60 -15.54 17.75 2.16
C ASP A 60 -14.21 18.25 1.57
N VAL A 61 -14.20 18.44 0.25
CA VAL A 61 -13.06 19.00 -0.47
C VAL A 61 -13.23 20.52 -0.63
N ASP A 62 -14.48 20.98 -0.69
CA ASP A 62 -14.87 22.40 -0.69
C ASP A 62 -16.31 22.55 -0.14
N VAL A 63 -16.76 23.79 0.09
CA VAL A 63 -18.07 24.14 0.65
C VAL A 63 -19.26 23.52 -0.10
N GLU A 64 -19.10 23.20 -1.37
CA GLU A 64 -20.14 22.63 -2.24
C GLU A 64 -19.81 21.20 -2.73
N ARG A 65 -18.64 20.64 -2.36
CA ARG A 65 -18.12 19.42 -3.00
C ARG A 65 -17.55 18.47 -1.96
N SER A 66 -18.14 17.28 -1.88
CA SER A 66 -17.57 16.15 -1.15
C SER A 66 -17.04 15.09 -2.10
N GLN A 67 -15.99 14.39 -1.68
CA GLN A 67 -15.37 13.29 -2.41
C GLN A 67 -15.51 12.01 -1.61
N ARG A 68 -16.02 10.97 -2.28
CA ARG A 68 -16.05 9.63 -1.70
C ARG A 68 -14.61 9.12 -1.55
N VAL A 69 -14.30 8.64 -0.35
CA VAL A 69 -13.02 8.00 -0.04
C VAL A 69 -13.27 6.61 0.51
N CYS A 70 -12.39 5.69 0.14
CA CYS A 70 -12.34 4.36 0.75
C CYS A 70 -11.04 4.29 1.52
N TYR A 71 -11.12 4.05 2.83
CA TYR A 71 -9.94 3.87 3.67
C TYR A 71 -10.15 2.72 4.63
N CYS A 72 -9.06 2.25 5.22
CA CYS A 72 -9.13 1.24 6.26
C CYS A 72 -9.05 1.90 7.64
N SER A 73 -10.02 1.62 8.51
CA SER A 73 -10.13 2.22 9.87
C SER A 73 -8.97 1.86 10.81
N LYS A 74 -8.17 0.84 10.47
CA LYS A 74 -7.10 0.31 11.31
C LYS A 74 -5.70 0.76 10.92
N CYS A 75 -5.49 0.94 9.63
CA CYS A 75 -4.20 1.19 8.98
C CYS A 75 -4.13 2.58 8.35
N TRP A 76 -5.27 3.29 8.29
CA TRP A 76 -5.41 4.66 7.77
C TRP A 76 -4.89 4.84 6.33
N SER A 77 -4.78 3.74 5.59
CA SER A 77 -4.41 3.73 4.18
C SER A 77 -5.64 3.98 3.34
N THR A 78 -5.51 4.81 2.31
CA THR A 78 -6.56 5.13 1.34
C THR A 78 -6.47 4.21 0.12
N PHE A 79 -7.62 3.90 -0.47
CA PHE A 79 -7.75 3.01 -1.61
C PHE A 79 -8.66 3.67 -2.67
N PRO A 80 -8.48 3.35 -3.97
CA PRO A 80 -9.39 3.82 -5.01
C PRO A 80 -10.82 3.36 -4.69
N SER A 81 -11.77 4.28 -4.67
CA SER A 81 -13.20 3.95 -4.55
C SER A 81 -13.71 3.33 -5.85
N ASN A 82 -14.34 2.15 -5.79
CA ASN A 82 -14.94 1.44 -6.94
C ASN A 82 -16.15 2.15 -7.52
#